data_AF-A0A6I6G8P2-F1
#
_entry.id   AF-A0A6I6G8P2-F1
#
_cell.length_a   1.000
_cell.length_b   1.000
_cell.length_c   1.000
_cell.angle_alpha   90.00
_cell.angle_beta   90.00
_cell.angle_gamma   90.00
#
_symmetry.space_group_name_H-M   'P 1'
#
loop_
_entity.id
_entity.type
_entity.pdbx_description
1 polymer ?
#
loop_
_entity_poly.entity_id
_entity_poly.type
_entity_poly.pdbx_seq_one_letter_code
_entity_poly.pdbx_strand_id
1 'polypeptide(L)'
;MSVGWALVLVALLPIAAWLVALAAVAGRRALRRRGDDQARRRRLSRMLGSADLVVVPTSDVDLPESTVLAVATEAGMRFLGYERTDSPLRRRVGVFVRAGGEVDAVIRGDATPR
;
A
#
# COMPACT_ATOMS: atom_id res chain seq x y z
N MET A 1 -47.57 15.86 19.85
CA MET A 1 -46.72 16.33 18.71
C MET A 1 -47.62 17.02 17.72
N SER A 2 -47.27 18.23 17.23
CA SER A 2 -48.13 18.96 16.29
C SER A 2 -48.05 18.32 14.90
N VAL A 3 -49.16 18.35 14.15
CA VAL A 3 -49.26 17.80 12.79
C VAL A 3 -48.21 18.41 11.85
N GLY A 4 -47.85 19.69 12.06
CA GLY A 4 -46.80 20.37 11.29
C GLY A 4 -45.41 19.73 11.45
N TRP A 5 -45.04 19.29 12.65
CA TRP A 5 -43.77 18.59 12.87
C TRP A 5 -43.73 17.21 12.20
N ALA A 6 -44.87 16.51 12.16
CA ALA A 6 -44.96 15.23 11.46
C ALA A 6 -44.74 15.40 9.95
N LEU A 7 -45.32 16.44 9.34
CA LEU A 7 -45.15 16.74 7.92
C LEU A 7 -43.70 17.14 7.57
N VAL A 8 -43.04 17.91 8.42
CA VAL A 8 -41.62 18.28 8.25
C VAL A 8 -40.72 17.05 8.30
N LEU A 9 -40.95 16.13 9.24
CA LEU A 9 -40.20 14.87 9.33
C LEU A 9 -40.41 14.01 8.08
N VAL A 10 -41.64 13.93 7.58
CA VAL A 10 -41.94 13.20 6.34
C VAL A 10 -41.27 13.84 5.13
N ALA A 11 -41.23 15.17 5.05
CA ALA A 11 -40.55 15.89 3.97
C ALA A 11 -39.02 15.72 3.99
N LEU A 12 -38.42 15.45 5.15
CA LEU A 12 -36.99 15.22 5.32
C LEU A 12 -36.54 13.78 5.00
N LEU A 13 -37.45 12.81 5.02
CA LEU A 13 -37.16 11.41 4.66
C LEU A 13 -36.41 11.23 3.34
N PRO A 14 -36.82 11.85 2.21
CA PRO A 14 -36.09 11.68 0.94
C PRO A 14 -34.65 12.19 1.00
N ILE A 15 -34.39 13.28 1.74
CA ILE A 15 -33.03 13.82 1.93
C ILE A 15 -32.20 12.85 2.78
N ALA A 16 -32.76 12.37 3.88
CA ALA A 16 -32.10 11.40 4.74
C ALA A 16 -31.78 10.09 3.98
N ALA A 17 -32.71 9.60 3.16
CA ALA A 17 -32.50 8.42 2.32
C ALA A 17 -31.35 8.62 1.31
N TRP A 18 -31.25 9.80 0.71
CA TRP A 18 -30.16 10.16 -0.20
C TRP A 18 -28.79 10.17 0.50
N LEU A 19 -28.72 10.74 1.71
CA LEU A 19 -27.49 10.75 2.50
C LEU A 19 -27.04 9.34 2.88
N VAL A 20 -27.96 8.47 3.28
CA VAL A 20 -27.66 7.07 3.60
C VAL A 20 -27.15 6.32 2.37
N ALA A 21 -27.75 6.53 1.19
CA ALA A 21 -27.29 5.93 -0.06
C ALA A 21 -25.87 6.37 -0.43
N LEU A 22 -25.57 7.67 -0.34
CA LEU A 22 -24.22 8.21 -0.58
C LEU A 22 -23.20 7.62 0.40
N ALA A 23 -23.53 7.57 1.69
CA ALA A 23 -22.67 6.98 2.70
C ALA A 23 -22.41 5.49 2.42
N ALA A 24 -23.43 4.74 2.02
CA ALA A 24 -23.29 3.32 1.67
C ALA A 24 -22.40 3.10 0.44
N VAL A 25 -22.54 3.93 -0.60
CA VAL A 25 -21.69 3.86 -1.80
C VAL A 25 -20.25 4.24 -1.48
N ALA A 26 -20.04 5.31 -0.72
CA ALA A 26 -18.71 5.73 -0.27
C ALA A 26 -18.05 4.64 0.59
N GLY A 27 -18.79 4.04 1.52
CA GLY A 27 -18.34 2.93 2.35
C GLY A 27 -17.96 1.70 1.54
N ARG A 28 -18.81 1.29 0.59
CA ARG A 28 -18.51 0.16 -0.32
C ARG A 28 -17.28 0.43 -1.18
N ARG A 29 -17.13 1.66 -1.69
CA ARG A 29 -15.96 2.05 -2.49
C ARG A 29 -14.68 2.04 -1.65
N ALA A 30 -14.74 2.53 -0.42
CA ALA A 30 -13.61 2.49 0.51
C ALA A 30 -13.21 1.06 0.87
N LEU A 31 -14.19 0.17 1.12
CA LEU A 31 -13.95 -1.24 1.39
C LEU A 31 -13.32 -1.97 0.21
N ARG A 32 -13.78 -1.72 -1.03
CA ARG A 32 -13.16 -2.28 -2.23
C ARG A 32 -11.71 -1.82 -2.40
N ARG A 33 -11.45 -0.53 -2.24
CA ARG A 33 -10.09 0.02 -2.28
C ARG A 33 -9.18 -0.61 -1.22
N ARG A 34 -9.67 -0.78 0.01
CA ARG A 34 -8.92 -1.48 1.07
C ARG A 34 -8.63 -2.95 0.71
N GLY A 35 -9.57 -3.63 0.07
CA GLY A 35 -9.36 -5.00 -0.42
C GLY A 35 -8.24 -5.09 -1.46
N ASP A 36 -8.24 -4.17 -2.42
CA ASP A 36 -7.20 -4.08 -3.46
C ASP A 36 -5.83 -3.75 -2.84
N ASP A 37 -5.78 -2.83 -1.88
CA ASP A 37 -4.56 -2.49 -1.14
C ASP A 37 -4.00 -3.70 -0.38
N GLN A 38 -4.86 -4.48 0.28
CA GLN A 38 -4.44 -5.67 1.01
C GLN A 38 -3.93 -6.78 0.07
N ALA A 39 -4.55 -6.93 -1.10
CA ALA A 39 -4.05 -7.84 -2.14
C ALA A 39 -2.70 -7.39 -2.70
N ARG A 40 -2.53 -6.08 -2.96
CA ARG A 40 -1.26 -5.48 -3.41
C ARG A 40 -0.14 -5.68 -2.38
N ARG A 41 -0.43 -5.47 -1.10
CA ARG A 41 0.52 -5.74 0.01
C ARG A 41 0.93 -7.21 0.07
N ARG A 42 -0.01 -8.14 -0.06
CA ARG A 42 0.29 -9.59 -0.08
C ARG A 42 1.14 -9.99 -1.30
N ARG A 43 0.92 -9.37 -2.46
CA ARG A 43 1.74 -9.62 -3.64
C ARG A 43 3.17 -9.11 -3.41
N LEU A 44 3.32 -7.92 -2.86
CA LEU A 44 4.62 -7.34 -2.51
C LEU A 44 5.36 -8.22 -1.49
N SER A 45 4.69 -8.67 -0.42
CA SER A 45 5.31 -9.53 0.59
C SER A 45 5.81 -10.86 0.00
N ARG A 46 5.09 -11.42 -0.97
CA ARG A 46 5.56 -12.61 -1.71
C ARG A 46 6.77 -12.33 -2.59
N MET A 47 6.81 -11.19 -3.28
CA MET A 47 7.96 -10.79 -4.09
C MET A 47 9.22 -10.60 -3.24
N LEU A 48 9.06 -10.09 -2.02
CA LEU A 48 10.16 -9.86 -1.07
C LEU A 48 10.63 -11.16 -0.40
N GLY A 49 9.73 -12.11 -0.15
CA GLY A 49 10.07 -13.32 0.61
C GLY A 49 10.96 -14.33 -0.11
N SER A 50 11.07 -14.28 -1.45
CA SER A 50 11.69 -15.37 -2.24
C SER A 50 13.17 -15.19 -2.60
N ALA A 51 13.76 -14.01 -2.42
CA ALA A 51 15.14 -13.76 -2.85
C ALA A 51 15.94 -12.92 -1.85
N ASP A 52 17.27 -13.04 -1.89
CA ASP A 52 18.18 -12.28 -1.02
C ASP A 52 18.43 -10.85 -1.50
N LEU A 53 18.17 -10.59 -2.79
CA LEU A 53 18.15 -9.26 -3.40
C LEU A 53 16.86 -9.15 -4.21
N VAL A 54 16.11 -8.08 -3.97
CA VAL A 54 14.82 -7.82 -4.62
C VAL A 54 14.78 -6.38 -5.10
N VAL A 55 14.49 -6.23 -6.38
CA VAL A 55 14.39 -4.94 -7.07
C VAL A 55 12.92 -4.69 -7.38
N VAL A 56 12.32 -3.67 -6.77
CA VAL A 56 10.89 -3.37 -6.90
C VAL A 56 10.71 -2.04 -7.63
N PRO A 57 10.16 -2.04 -8.85
CA PRO A 57 9.76 -0.81 -9.52
C PRO A 57 8.58 -0.16 -8.77
N THR A 58 8.63 1.15 -8.53
CA THR A 58 7.48 1.87 -7.93
C THR A 58 6.21 1.78 -8.78
N SER A 59 6.32 1.50 -10.08
CA SER A 59 5.17 1.30 -10.97
C SER A 59 4.46 -0.04 -10.77
N ASP A 60 5.17 -1.05 -10.29
CA ASP A 60 4.62 -2.41 -10.14
C ASP A 60 3.85 -2.56 -8.83
N VAL A 61 3.96 -1.55 -7.98
CA VAL A 61 3.40 -1.47 -6.65
C VAL A 61 2.77 -0.09 -6.48
N ASP A 62 1.50 0.03 -6.85
CA ASP A 62 0.65 1.19 -6.56
C ASP A 62 0.36 1.29 -5.05
N LEU A 63 1.39 1.37 -4.21
CA LEU A 63 1.30 1.60 -2.78
C LEU A 63 2.16 2.82 -2.40
N PRO A 64 1.81 3.55 -1.34
CA PRO A 64 2.67 4.59 -0.78
C PRO A 64 4.03 4.00 -0.36
N GLU A 65 5.10 4.76 -0.56
CA GLU A 65 6.48 4.40 -0.17
C GLU A 65 6.56 3.91 1.29
N SER A 66 5.91 4.61 2.23
CA SER A 66 5.87 4.22 3.64
C SER A 66 5.28 2.82 3.85
N THR A 67 4.31 2.42 3.04
CA THR A 67 3.72 1.08 3.10
C THR A 67 4.67 0.03 2.54
N VAL A 68 5.39 0.35 1.46
CA VAL A 68 6.39 -0.55 0.86
C VAL A 68 7.52 -0.81 1.85
N LEU A 69 8.04 0.23 2.50
CA LEU A 69 9.09 0.12 3.50
C LEU A 69 8.64 -0.68 4.73
N ALA A 70 7.40 -0.48 5.19
CA ALA A 70 6.84 -1.25 6.30
C ALA A 70 6.74 -2.75 5.96
N VAL A 71 6.19 -3.10 4.80
CA VAL A 71 6.08 -4.50 4.35
C VAL A 71 7.47 -5.12 4.13
N ALA A 72 8.44 -4.36 3.61
CA ALA A 72 9.82 -4.80 3.48
C ALA A 72 10.44 -5.11 4.84
N THR A 73 10.21 -4.26 5.83
CA THR A 73 10.73 -4.45 7.19
C THR A 73 10.11 -5.70 7.84
N GLU A 74 8.79 -5.89 7.71
CA GLU A 74 8.09 -7.10 8.17
C GLU A 74 8.59 -8.37 7.47
N ALA A 75 8.97 -8.27 6.20
CA ALA A 75 9.54 -9.37 5.42
C ALA A 75 11.03 -9.65 5.71
N GLY A 76 11.65 -8.92 6.65
CA GLY A 76 13.07 -9.07 6.97
C GLY A 76 14.00 -8.50 5.89
N MET A 77 13.53 -7.53 5.12
CA MET A 77 14.29 -6.86 4.06
C MET A 77 14.73 -5.47 4.49
N ARG A 78 15.96 -5.09 4.14
CA ARG A 78 16.56 -3.78 4.34
C ARG A 78 16.52 -2.99 3.03
N PHE A 79 16.04 -1.75 3.10
CA PHE A 79 16.06 -0.83 1.97
C PHE A 79 17.47 -0.23 1.79
N LEU A 80 18.00 -0.29 0.58
CA LEU A 80 19.32 0.25 0.24
C LEU A 80 19.25 1.63 -0.42
N GLY A 81 18.17 1.91 -1.14
CA GLY A 81 17.99 3.17 -1.83
C GLY A 81 17.17 3.02 -3.09
N TYR A 82 17.02 4.15 -3.78
CA TYR A 82 16.41 4.19 -5.08
C TYR A 82 17.48 4.15 -6.16
N GLU A 83 17.45 3.12 -6.98
CA GLU A 83 18.15 3.15 -8.25
C GLU A 83 17.38 4.10 -9.17
N ARG A 84 18.04 5.19 -9.57
CA ARG A 84 17.58 6.00 -10.69
C ARG A 84 17.99 5.27 -11.94
N THR A 85 17.08 4.50 -12.51
CA THR A 85 17.23 4.14 -13.91
C THR A 85 17.07 5.42 -14.72
N ASP A 86 18.02 5.72 -15.62
CA ASP A 86 17.96 6.80 -16.61
C ASP A 86 16.85 6.56 -17.65
N SER A 87 15.68 6.13 -17.20
CA SER A 87 14.50 5.91 -18.01
C SER A 87 13.73 7.22 -18.15
N PRO A 88 13.18 7.52 -19.34
CA PRO A 88 12.43 8.73 -19.62
C PRO A 88 11.20 8.92 -18.72
N LEU A 89 10.76 7.85 -18.03
CA LEU A 89 9.61 7.86 -17.13
C LEU A 89 9.93 8.19 -15.67
N ARG A 90 11.19 8.54 -15.31
CA ARG A 90 11.62 8.82 -13.92
C ARG A 90 11.10 7.78 -12.92
N ARG A 91 11.05 6.50 -13.32
CA ARG A 91 10.60 5.42 -12.45
C ARG A 91 11.64 5.22 -11.35
N ARG A 92 11.21 5.31 -10.10
CA ARG A 92 12.06 5.02 -8.95
C ARG A 92 12.05 3.51 -8.76
N VAL A 93 13.22 2.91 -8.69
CA VAL A 93 13.33 1.47 -8.46
C VAL A 93 13.90 1.29 -7.07
N GLY A 94 13.11 0.75 -6.15
CA GLY A 94 13.55 0.49 -4.78
C GLY A 94 14.38 -0.80 -4.75
N VAL A 95 15.59 -0.72 -4.19
CA VAL A 95 16.47 -1.88 -4.02
C VAL A 95 16.43 -2.33 -2.58
N PHE A 96 16.13 -3.62 -2.38
CA PHE A 96 15.98 -4.25 -1.08
C PHE A 96 16.86 -5.50 -0.98
N VAL A 97 17.49 -5.70 0.18
CA VAL A 97 18.28 -6.90 0.48
C VAL A 97 17.76 -7.61 1.71
N ARG A 98 17.90 -8.93 1.79
CA ARG A 98 17.55 -9.68 3.00
C ARG A 98 18.48 -9.27 4.15
N ALA A 99 17.90 -8.78 5.24
CA ALA A 99 18.65 -8.42 6.43
C ALA A 99 19.36 -9.65 7.01
N GLY A 100 20.66 -9.54 7.24
CA GLY A 100 21.49 -10.66 7.69
C GLY A 100 21.78 -11.74 6.63
N GLY A 101 21.34 -11.54 5.38
CA GLY A 101 21.76 -12.38 4.25
C GLY A 101 23.18 -12.05 3.78
N GLU A 102 23.74 -12.90 2.93
CA GLU A 102 25.11 -12.76 2.41
C GLU A 102 25.34 -11.39 1.74
N VAL A 103 24.37 -10.92 0.94
CA VAL A 103 24.44 -9.62 0.28
C VAL A 103 24.45 -8.46 1.30
N ASP A 104 23.65 -8.53 2.38
CA ASP A 104 23.66 -7.50 3.44
C ASP A 104 24.99 -7.52 4.21
N ALA A 105 25.56 -8.70 4.47
CA ALA A 105 26.87 -8.84 5.12
C ALA A 105 28.01 -8.27 4.26
N VAL A 106 27.99 -8.51 2.95
CA VAL A 106 28.96 -7.92 2.01
C VAL A 106 28.81 -6.39 1.97
N ILE A 107 27.58 -5.87 1.90
CA ILE A 107 27.33 -4.41 1.89
C ILE A 107 27.75 -3.73 3.19
N ARG A 108 27.60 -4.41 4.34
CA ARG A 108 28.08 -3.88 5.64
C ARG A 108 29.59 -3.96 5.80
N GLY A 109 30.28 -4.70 4.94
CA GLY A 109 31.71 -4.96 5.07
C GLY A 109 32.05 -6.01 6.12
N ASP A 110 31.05 -6.79 6.56
CA ASP A 110 31.21 -7.84 7.58
C ASP A 110 31.70 -9.17 6.96
N ALA A 111 31.48 -9.36 5.66
CA ALA A 111 31.91 -10.54 4.91
C ALA A 111 33.02 -10.20 3.90
N THR A 112 34.13 -10.92 3.99
CA THR A 112 35.13 -10.96 2.91
C THR A 112 34.62 -11.90 1.82
N PRO A 113 34.51 -11.45 0.56
CA PRO A 113 34.09 -12.33 -0.54
C PRO A 113 35.09 -13.48 -0.67
N ARG A 114 34.59 -14.72 -0.71
CA ARG A 114 35.36 -15.92 -1.01
C ARG A 114 35.39 -16.18 -2.51
#